data_AF-A0ABD7ED05-F1
#
_entry.id   AF-A0ABD7ED05-F1
#
_cell.length_a   1.000
_cell.length_b   1.000
_cell.length_c   1.000
_cell.angle_alpha   90.00
_cell.angle_beta   90.00
_cell.angle_gamma   90.00
#
_symmetry.space_group_name_H-M   'P 1'
#
loop_
_entity.id
_entity.type
_entity.pdbx_description
1 polymer ?
#
loop_
_entity_poly.entity_id
_entity_poly.type
_entity_poly.pdbx_seq_one_letter_code
_entity_poly.pdbx_strand_id
1 'polypeptide(L)' 'MKWFIPEHVVEAFKKGELTRHQVVMNRNMARSRGYPEREKCFDDALKIIDELRKAEAEKE' A
#
# COMPACT_ATOMS: atom_id res chain seq x y z
N MET A 1 -11.70 -5.15 10.82
CA MET A 1 -11.35 -4.79 9.43
C MET A 1 -10.62 -3.45 9.47
N LYS A 2 -9.28 -3.45 9.45
CA LYS A 2 -8.50 -2.28 9.90
C LYS A 2 -8.05 -1.30 8.79
N TRP A 3 -8.27 -1.64 7.52
CA TRP A 3 -7.75 -0.85 6.39
C TRP A 3 -8.81 -0.78 5.28
N PHE A 4 -9.53 0.34 5.21
CA PHE A 4 -10.50 0.60 4.14
C PHE A 4 -10.12 1.79 3.25
N ILE A 5 -9.05 2.52 3.60
CA ILE A 5 -8.62 3.75 2.90
C ILE A 5 -7.12 3.63 2.59
N PRO A 6 -6.67 3.99 1.37
CA PRO A 6 -5.26 3.95 0.98
C PRO A 6 -4.36 4.76 1.92
N GLU A 7 -4.86 5.88 2.46
CA GLU A 7 -4.14 6.74 3.40
C GLU A 7 -3.66 6.01 4.65
N HIS A 8 -4.51 5.17 5.25
CA HIS A 8 -4.12 4.39 6.43
C HIS A 8 -3.02 3.37 6.11
N VAL A 9 -3.02 2.82 4.89
CA VAL A 9 -1.97 1.90 4.42
C VAL A 9 -0.65 2.65 4.27
N VAL A 10 -0.68 3.85 3.72
CA VAL A 10 0.48 4.73 3.58
C VAL A 10 1.00 5.21 4.94
N GLU A 11 0.11 5.56 5.88
CA GLU A 11 0.50 5.93 7.25
C GLU A 11 1.17 4.77 7.99
N ALA A 12 0.61 3.56 7.88
CA ALA A 12 1.21 2.36 8.47
C ALA A 12 2.59 2.06 7.85
N PHE A 13 2.74 2.31 6.54
CA PHE A 13 4.03 2.22 5.87
C PHE A 13 5.03 3.27 6.40
N LYS A 14 4.62 4.53 6.54
CA LYS A 14 5.44 5.61 7.13
C LYS A 14 5.85 5.32 8.57
N LYS A 15 4.98 4.68 9.35
CA LYS A 15 5.26 4.26 10.74
C LYS A 15 6.16 3.02 10.84
N GLY A 16 6.43 2.33 9.72
CA GLY A 16 7.16 1.06 9.71
C GLY A 16 6.34 -0.15 10.19
N GLU A 17 5.04 0.01 10.41
CA GLU A 17 4.13 -1.07 10.81
C GLU A 17 3.78 -2.00 9.63
N LEU A 18 3.98 -1.52 8.41
CA LEU A 18 3.67 -2.22 7.17
C LEU A 18 4.79 -2.06 6.16
N THR A 19 5.17 -3.16 5.52
CA THR A 19 6.17 -3.15 4.43
C THR A 19 5.51 -3.14 3.07
N ARG A 20 6.20 -2.64 2.05
CA ARG A 20 5.74 -2.67 0.64
C ARG A 20 5.34 -4.09 0.20
N HIS A 21 6.11 -5.09 0.59
CA HIS A 21 5.83 -6.49 0.29
C HIS A 21 4.49 -6.95 0.87
N GLN A 22 4.17 -6.55 2.10
CA GLN A 22 2.86 -6.83 2.70
C GLN A 22 1.73 -6.13 1.97
N VAL A 23 1.91 -4.90 1.48
CA VAL A 23 0.90 -4.20 0.67
C VAL A 23 0.60 -4.96 -0.62
N VAL A 24 1.65 -5.44 -1.32
CA VAL A 24 1.51 -6.26 -2.53
C VAL A 24 0.78 -7.58 -2.24
N MET A 25 1.12 -8.25 -1.14
CA MET A 25 0.44 -9.49 -0.73
C MET A 25 -1.05 -9.24 -0.44
N ASN A 26 -1.39 -8.14 0.22
CA ASN A 26 -2.78 -7.77 0.50
C ASN A 26 -3.55 -7.45 -0.79
N ARG A 27 -2.93 -6.76 -1.76
CA ARG A 27 -3.50 -6.53 -3.09
C ARG A 27 -3.79 -7.84 -3.82
N ASN A 28 -2.82 -8.76 -3.88
CA ASN A 28 -2.98 -10.05 -4.55
C ASN A 28 -4.07 -10.90 -3.88
N MET A 29 -4.15 -10.86 -2.55
CA MET A 29 -5.21 -11.53 -1.80
C MET A 29 -6.59 -10.91 -2.10
N ALA A 30 -6.69 -9.57 -2.19
CA ALA A 30 -7.93 -8.89 -2.56
C ALA A 30 -8.38 -9.27 -3.98
N ARG A 31 -7.45 -9.32 -4.93
CA ARG A 31 -7.69 -9.75 -6.31
C ARG A 31 -8.16 -11.20 -6.38
N SER A 32 -7.48 -12.12 -5.68
CA SER A 32 -7.85 -13.54 -5.64
C SER A 32 -9.21 -13.78 -5.00
N ARG A 33 -9.65 -12.92 -4.07
CA ARG A 33 -10.94 -13.04 -3.39
C ARG A 33 -12.07 -12.28 -4.10
N GLY A 34 -11.78 -11.55 -5.17
CA GLY A 34 -12.78 -10.78 -5.91
C GLY A 34 -13.26 -9.52 -5.17
N TYR A 35 -12.39 -8.85 -4.41
CA TYR A 35 -12.68 -7.56 -3.77
C TYR A 35 -12.08 -6.39 -4.59
N PRO A 36 -12.76 -5.90 -5.64
CA PRO A 36 -12.22 -4.89 -6.54
C PRO A 36 -11.94 -3.55 -5.84
N GLU A 37 -12.76 -3.19 -4.84
CA GLU A 37 -12.57 -1.95 -4.06
C GLU A 37 -11.30 -2.00 -3.21
N ARG A 38 -11.01 -3.16 -2.61
CA ARG A 38 -9.78 -3.37 -1.84
C ARG A 38 -8.57 -3.44 -2.74
N GLU A 39 -8.69 -4.07 -3.91
CA GLU A 39 -7.62 -4.08 -4.90
C GLU A 39 -7.21 -2.65 -5.26
N LYS A 40 -8.17 -1.79 -5.61
CA LYS A 40 -7.92 -0.37 -5.89
C LYS A 40 -7.29 0.36 -4.71
N CYS A 41 -7.81 0.15 -3.51
CA CYS A 41 -7.26 0.75 -2.29
C CYS A 41 -5.77 0.39 -2.09
N PHE A 42 -5.38 -0.86 -2.31
CA PHE A 42 -3.98 -1.26 -2.16
C PHE A 42 -3.11 -0.82 -3.35
N ASP A 43 -3.67 -0.76 -4.56
CA ASP A 43 -2.98 -0.27 -5.76
C ASP A 43 -2.63 1.22 -5.64
N ASP A 44 -3.58 2.04 -5.18
CA ASP A 44 -3.36 3.48 -4.96
C ASP A 44 -2.39 3.74 -3.80
N ALA A 45 -2.47 2.96 -2.71
CA ALA A 45 -1.48 3.03 -1.64
C ALA A 45 -0.06 2.66 -2.13
N LEU A 46 0.06 1.67 -3.02
CA LEU A 46 1.33 1.26 -3.60
C LEU A 46 1.97 2.35 -4.45
N LYS A 47 1.18 3.07 -5.27
CA LYS A 47 1.68 4.20 -6.06
C LYS A 47 2.29 5.28 -5.18
N ILE A 48 1.60 5.65 -4.10
CA ILE A 48 2.09 6.66 -3.14
C ILE A 48 3.36 6.18 -2.46
N ILE A 49 3.43 4.91 -2.06
CA ILE A 49 4.63 4.33 -1.44
C ILE A 49 5.81 4.32 -2.41
N ASP A 50 5.60 3.96 -3.67
CA ASP A 50 6.66 3.94 -4.69
C ASP A 50 7.16 5.36 -4.99
N GLU A 51 6.28 6.37 -5.02
CA GLU A 51 6.67 7.79 -5.11
C GLU A 51 7.49 8.25 -3.90
N LEU A 52 7.06 7.89 -2.67
CA LEU A 52 7.78 8.22 -1.44
C LEU A 52 9.19 7.61 -1.43
N ARG A 53 9.33 6.34 -1.83
CA ARG A 53 10.64 5.69 -1.93
C ARG A 53 11.53 6.31 -3.00
N LYS A 54 10.94 6.72 -4.14
CA LYS A 54 11.70 7.41 -5.19
C LYS A 54 12.18 8.78 -4.70
N ALA A 55 11.34 9.54 -3.99
CA ALA A 55 11.71 10.82 -3.40
C ALA A 55 12.76 10.69 -2.28
N GLU A 56 12.78 9.58 -1.54
CA GLU A 56 13.85 9.27 -0.58
C GLU A 56 15.15 8.88 -1.29
N ALA A 57 15.09 8.06 -2.35
CA ALA A 57 16.25 7.62 -3.11
C ALA A 57 16.91 8.75 -3.92
N GLU A 58 16.17 9.79 -4.33
CA GLU A 58 16.73 10.98 -4.99
C GLU A 58 17.35 11.99 -3.99
N LYS A 59 17.17 11.79 -2.68
CA LYS A 59 17.77 12.63 -1.63
C LYS A 59 19.13 12.14 -1.14
N GLU A 60 19.56 10.95 -1.58
CA GLU A 60 20.87 10.35 -1.29
C GLU A 60 21.83 10.54 -2.47
#